data_AF-A0A175JX68-F1
#
_entry.id   AF-A0A175JX68-F1
#
_cell.length_a   1.000
_cell.length_b   1.000
_cell.length_c   1.000
_cell.angle_alpha   90.00
_cell.angle_beta   90.00
_cell.angle_gamma   90.00
#
_symmetry.space_group_name_H-M   'P 1'
#
loop_
_entity.id
_entity.type
_entity.pdbx_description
1 polymer ?
#
loop_
_entity_poly.entity_id
_entity_poly.type
_entity_poly.pdbx_seq_one_letter_code
_entity_poly.pdbx_strand_id
1 'polypeptide(L)'
;MQLGHNEIMIVSKYFEDINDFINLEMGVKRFRGNMERFHFNPIPLNQYSRKLFPNIETFHIYNEKDEIFEDGRIFKQIIWYKVSYSRYLEEKKEMNEYKNIEYTEEDREEYGNTIPIEVTSLGNYCFYGCNDIQSIEIPTNVSKIGDGCFIGCTSLTTINIPTSISEIGDSCFYKCTSLTSIEILTNINKIGYGCFEECESLTSLTIEDVKYISEERIFMNEPVLIKKKDINKFIIPSSITKLGDYCFKGSTSLKSINIPTSITYIGNRCFSECSTLTSINIPTNINKIGYGCFYDCTSLTSINIPSTITSFGNKCFYGCGCEEELKKNKTIPKNCFYI
;
A
#
# COMPACT_ATOMS: atom_id res chain seq x y z
N MET A 1 31.50 -10.75 22.72
CA MET A 1 30.19 -10.47 23.38
C MET A 1 29.55 -11.81 23.69
N GLN A 2 29.29 -12.15 24.96
CA GLN A 2 28.59 -13.38 25.31
C GLN A 2 27.09 -13.06 25.40
N LEU A 3 26.27 -13.74 24.60
CA LEU A 3 24.80 -13.64 24.70
C LEU A 3 24.34 -14.26 26.02
N GLY A 4 23.58 -13.49 26.81
CA GLY A 4 22.87 -13.99 27.98
C GLY A 4 21.51 -14.58 27.61
N HIS A 5 20.73 -14.92 28.64
CA HIS A 5 19.44 -15.61 28.46
C HIS A 5 18.34 -14.67 27.92
N ASN A 6 18.36 -13.39 28.29
CA ASN A 6 17.39 -12.45 27.74
C ASN A 6 17.69 -12.17 26.26
N GLU A 7 18.98 -12.09 25.91
CA GLU A 7 19.43 -11.94 24.53
C GLU A 7 19.08 -13.16 23.69
N ILE A 8 19.15 -14.39 24.25
CA ILE A 8 18.78 -15.59 23.49
C ILE A 8 17.27 -15.68 23.23
N MET A 9 16.42 -15.15 24.13
CA MET A 9 14.98 -15.02 23.86
C MET A 9 14.72 -14.09 22.67
N ILE A 10 15.48 -12.99 22.54
CA ILE A 10 15.38 -12.09 21.38
C ILE A 10 15.86 -12.79 20.11
N VAL A 11 16.96 -13.54 20.17
CA VAL A 11 17.51 -14.28 19.03
C VAL A 11 16.60 -15.43 18.60
N SER A 12 15.83 -16.02 19.52
CA SER A 12 14.94 -17.14 19.23
C SER A 12 13.82 -16.82 18.24
N LYS A 13 13.54 -15.54 17.97
CA LYS A 13 12.62 -15.13 16.90
C LYS A 13 13.09 -15.51 15.49
N TYR A 14 14.35 -15.90 15.35
CA TYR A 14 14.94 -16.38 14.09
C TYR A 14 15.02 -17.90 14.02
N PHE A 15 14.50 -18.61 15.04
CA PHE A 15 14.44 -20.07 15.01
C PHE A 15 13.23 -20.48 14.19
N GLU A 16 13.41 -21.50 13.35
CA GLU A 16 12.38 -21.94 12.41
C GLU A 16 11.46 -22.97 13.05
N ASP A 17 12.03 -23.87 13.86
CA ASP A 17 11.29 -24.96 14.48
C ASP A 17 11.78 -25.31 15.89
N ILE A 18 11.13 -26.30 16.50
CA ILE A 18 11.45 -26.76 17.85
C ILE A 18 12.86 -27.37 17.96
N ASN A 19 13.41 -27.93 16.89
CA ASN A 19 14.74 -28.54 16.90
C ASN A 19 15.82 -27.48 17.13
N ASP A 20 15.64 -26.25 16.65
CA ASP A 20 16.59 -25.16 16.93
C ASP A 20 16.69 -24.88 18.44
N PHE A 21 15.54 -24.87 19.14
CA PHE A 21 15.51 -24.71 20.60
C PHE A 21 16.16 -25.89 21.31
N ILE A 22 15.83 -27.12 20.90
CA ILE A 22 16.41 -28.34 21.47
C ILE A 22 17.93 -28.37 21.27
N ASN A 23 18.39 -28.07 20.05
CA ASN A 23 19.81 -28.04 19.70
C ASN A 23 20.57 -26.95 20.48
N LEU A 24 19.95 -25.79 20.71
CA LEU A 24 20.52 -24.72 21.53
C LEU A 24 20.74 -25.20 22.98
N GLU A 25 19.73 -25.79 23.61
CA GLU A 25 19.83 -26.22 25.00
C GLU A 25 20.76 -27.43 25.18
N MET A 26 20.76 -28.36 24.22
CA MET A 26 21.64 -29.53 24.24
C MET A 26 23.09 -29.17 23.92
N GLY A 27 23.30 -28.31 22.91
CA GLY A 27 24.62 -27.94 22.42
C GLY A 27 25.35 -26.92 23.30
N VAL A 28 24.61 -26.09 24.04
CA VAL A 28 25.18 -25.02 24.85
C VAL A 28 24.66 -25.11 26.29
N LYS A 29 25.41 -25.79 27.17
CA LYS A 29 25.06 -26.03 28.58
C LYS A 29 24.54 -24.82 29.34
N ARG A 30 25.01 -23.61 29.00
CA ARG A 30 24.60 -22.36 29.66
C ARG A 30 23.14 -22.00 29.41
N PHE A 31 22.51 -22.50 28.34
CA PHE A 31 21.13 -22.21 27.96
C PHE A 31 20.17 -23.36 28.28
N ARG A 32 20.60 -24.34 29.09
CA ARG A 32 19.73 -25.44 29.49
C ARG A 32 18.57 -24.93 30.35
N GLY A 33 17.34 -25.34 30.05
CA GLY A 33 16.13 -24.87 30.74
C GLY A 33 15.69 -23.47 30.31
N ASN A 34 16.21 -22.94 29.20
CA ASN A 34 15.85 -21.62 28.71
C ASN A 34 14.40 -21.57 28.18
N MET A 35 13.86 -22.67 27.63
CA MET A 35 12.48 -22.79 27.18
C MET A 35 11.47 -22.56 28.32
N GLU A 36 11.82 -22.87 29.58
CA GLU A 36 10.96 -22.59 30.74
C GLU A 36 10.78 -21.10 31.01
N ARG A 37 11.64 -20.24 30.45
CA ARG A 37 11.60 -18.79 30.65
C ARG A 37 10.63 -18.08 29.71
N PHE A 38 10.09 -18.80 28.74
CA PHE A 38 9.11 -18.26 27.79
C PHE A 38 7.72 -18.27 28.41
N HIS A 39 7.13 -17.08 28.47
CA HIS A 39 5.72 -16.88 28.82
C HIS A 39 4.82 -16.75 27.59
N PHE A 40 5.41 -16.87 26.40
CA PHE A 40 4.72 -16.93 25.11
C PHE A 40 5.40 -17.96 24.21
N ASN A 41 4.65 -18.59 23.31
CA ASN A 41 5.26 -19.48 22.33
C ASN A 41 5.97 -18.65 21.24
N PRO A 42 7.27 -18.89 20.98
CA PRO A 42 8.03 -18.17 19.96
C PRO A 42 7.76 -18.70 18.53
N ILE A 43 7.20 -19.90 18.42
CA ILE A 43 6.87 -20.61 17.19
C ILE A 43 5.49 -21.29 17.35
N PRO A 44 4.84 -21.73 16.27
CA PRO A 44 3.68 -22.63 16.36
C PRO A 44 4.04 -23.90 17.14
N LEU A 45 3.15 -24.33 18.03
CA LEU A 45 3.36 -25.52 18.87
C LEU A 45 2.38 -26.63 18.52
N ASN A 46 2.84 -27.85 18.70
CA ASN A 46 2.05 -29.08 18.69
C ASN A 46 2.09 -29.74 20.08
N GLN A 47 1.34 -30.83 20.28
CA GLN A 47 1.32 -31.54 21.57
C GLN A 47 2.71 -31.93 22.13
N TYR A 48 3.70 -32.21 21.29
CA TYR A 48 5.06 -32.53 21.74
C TYR A 48 5.79 -31.28 22.23
N SER A 49 5.89 -30.27 21.37
CA SER A 49 6.62 -29.03 21.64
C SER A 49 5.98 -28.19 22.75
N ARG A 50 4.64 -28.24 22.91
CA ARG A 50 3.91 -27.62 24.02
C ARG A 50 4.44 -28.04 25.40
N LYS A 51 4.89 -29.28 25.54
CA LYS A 51 5.44 -29.82 26.81
C LYS A 51 6.79 -29.22 27.17
N LEU A 52 7.53 -28.71 26.17
CA LEU A 52 8.85 -28.12 26.35
C LEU A 52 8.78 -26.67 26.85
N PHE A 53 7.64 -26.00 26.69
CA PHE A 53 7.41 -24.63 27.13
C PHE A 53 6.35 -24.56 28.26
N PRO A 54 6.68 -25.01 29.48
CA PRO A 54 5.67 -25.24 30.54
C PRO A 54 4.95 -23.98 31.04
N ASN A 55 5.56 -22.79 30.87
CA ASN A 55 5.14 -21.53 31.48
C ASN A 55 4.47 -20.55 30.50
N ILE A 56 3.99 -21.02 29.34
CA ILE A 56 3.25 -20.18 28.40
C ILE A 56 1.92 -19.74 29.01
N GLU A 57 1.74 -18.42 29.08
CA GLU A 57 0.53 -17.73 29.56
C GLU A 57 -0.13 -16.91 28.45
N THR A 58 0.67 -16.38 27.52
CA THR A 58 0.24 -15.68 26.30
C THR A 58 0.49 -16.56 25.09
N PHE A 59 -0.56 -17.03 24.42
CA PHE A 59 -0.44 -17.96 23.30
C PHE A 59 -0.61 -17.25 21.95
N HIS A 60 0.44 -17.23 21.16
CA HIS A 60 0.47 -16.71 19.80
C HIS A 60 -0.05 -17.77 18.83
N ILE A 61 -1.08 -17.42 18.07
CA ILE A 61 -1.65 -18.24 16.99
C ILE A 61 -1.25 -17.57 15.69
N TYR A 62 -0.32 -18.19 14.96
CA TYR A 62 0.27 -17.61 13.77
C TYR A 62 -0.55 -17.90 12.52
N ASN A 63 -1.20 -19.07 12.46
CA ASN A 63 -2.05 -19.51 11.37
C ASN A 63 -3.36 -20.12 11.88
N GLU A 64 -4.39 -20.15 11.04
CA GLU A 64 -5.69 -20.78 11.35
C GLU A 64 -5.61 -22.27 11.67
N LYS A 65 -4.55 -22.94 11.20
CA LYS A 65 -4.34 -24.38 11.37
C LYS A 65 -3.47 -24.73 12.56
N ASP A 66 -2.95 -23.73 13.28
CA ASP A 66 -2.11 -23.98 14.45
C ASP A 66 -2.94 -24.67 15.53
N GLU A 67 -2.33 -25.63 16.24
CA GLU A 67 -2.99 -26.27 17.36
C GLU A 67 -3.23 -25.25 18.49
N ILE A 68 -4.46 -25.24 19.02
CA ILE A 68 -4.84 -24.41 20.17
C ILE A 68 -4.95 -25.32 21.39
N PHE A 69 -4.45 -24.85 22.53
CA PHE A 69 -4.42 -25.61 23.78
C PHE A 69 -5.32 -24.95 24.82
N GLU A 70 -6.22 -25.73 25.41
CA GLU A 70 -7.12 -25.31 26.49
C GLU A 70 -6.73 -26.00 27.81
N ASP A 71 -5.48 -25.82 28.23
CA ASP A 71 -4.92 -26.46 29.42
C ASP A 71 -5.11 -25.65 30.73
N GLY A 72 -5.86 -24.54 30.66
CA GLY A 72 -6.14 -23.65 31.78
C GLY A 72 -4.98 -22.74 32.20
N ARG A 73 -3.84 -22.79 31.50
CA ARG A 73 -2.67 -21.91 31.77
C ARG A 73 -2.60 -20.72 30.82
N ILE A 74 -3.28 -20.81 29.67
CA ILE A 74 -3.31 -19.75 28.67
C ILE A 74 -4.42 -18.77 29.03
N PHE A 75 -4.05 -17.55 29.38
CA PHE A 75 -4.98 -16.49 29.79
C PHE A 75 -5.21 -15.44 28.70
N LYS A 76 -4.30 -15.37 27.72
CA LYS A 76 -4.35 -14.43 26.60
C LYS A 76 -3.95 -15.13 25.32
N GLN A 77 -4.72 -14.94 24.25
CA GLN A 77 -4.31 -15.34 22.90
C GLN A 77 -4.01 -14.12 22.04
N ILE A 78 -2.97 -14.21 21.22
CA ILE A 78 -2.63 -13.20 20.21
C ILE A 78 -2.75 -13.86 18.84
N ILE A 79 -3.74 -13.43 18.07
CA ILE A 79 -4.07 -13.94 16.75
C ILE A 79 -3.34 -13.09 15.70
N TRP A 80 -2.44 -13.71 14.95
CA TRP A 80 -1.63 -13.05 13.92
C TRP A 80 -2.12 -13.28 12.50
N TYR A 81 -2.86 -14.36 12.24
CA TYR A 81 -3.43 -14.54 10.91
C TYR A 81 -4.55 -13.53 10.68
N LYS A 82 -4.88 -13.32 9.40
CA LYS A 82 -5.91 -12.40 8.97
C LYS A 82 -7.31 -12.91 9.35
N VAL A 83 -8.14 -12.06 9.94
CA VAL A 83 -9.52 -12.38 10.34
C VAL A 83 -10.46 -11.32 9.76
N SER A 84 -11.60 -11.70 9.18
CA SER A 84 -12.63 -10.73 8.76
C SER A 84 -13.24 -10.02 9.97
N TYR A 85 -13.82 -8.84 9.76
CA TYR A 85 -14.42 -8.07 10.86
C TYR A 85 -15.61 -8.78 11.50
N SER A 86 -16.49 -9.37 10.70
CA SER A 86 -17.59 -10.27 11.13
C SER A 86 -17.09 -11.39 12.04
N ARG A 87 -16.10 -12.16 11.61
CA ARG A 87 -15.52 -13.25 12.40
C ARG A 87 -14.85 -12.75 13.67
N TYR A 88 -14.17 -11.60 13.62
CA TYR A 88 -13.65 -10.96 14.82
C TYR A 88 -14.76 -10.66 15.83
N LEU A 89 -15.91 -10.13 15.38
CA LEU A 89 -17.04 -9.86 16.28
C LEU A 89 -17.63 -11.13 16.90
N GLU A 90 -17.65 -12.24 16.17
CA GLU A 90 -18.12 -13.55 16.68
C GLU A 90 -17.14 -14.18 17.68
N GLU A 91 -15.84 -14.11 17.40
CA GLU A 91 -14.82 -14.83 18.17
C GLU A 91 -14.20 -14.02 19.31
N LYS A 92 -14.39 -12.69 19.34
CA LYS A 92 -13.71 -11.83 20.31
C LYS A 92 -14.02 -12.25 21.76
N LYS A 93 -12.95 -12.50 22.50
CA LYS A 93 -12.95 -12.69 23.95
C LYS A 93 -12.22 -11.51 24.59
N GLU A 94 -12.65 -11.07 25.78
CA GLU A 94 -12.16 -9.83 26.42
C GLU A 94 -10.63 -9.69 26.49
N MET A 95 -9.91 -10.80 26.66
CA MET A 95 -8.45 -10.82 26.80
C MET A 95 -7.69 -11.09 25.50
N ASN A 96 -8.37 -11.51 24.44
CA ASN A 96 -7.73 -11.89 23.18
C ASN A 96 -7.41 -10.67 22.33
N GLU A 97 -6.28 -10.73 21.63
CA GLU A 97 -5.79 -9.66 20.77
C GLU A 97 -5.67 -10.14 19.33
N TYR A 98 -6.23 -9.37 18.39
CA TYR A 98 -6.23 -9.68 16.97
C TYR A 98 -5.38 -8.65 16.26
N LYS A 99 -4.32 -9.09 15.58
CA LYS A 99 -3.34 -8.20 14.96
C LYS A 99 -3.71 -7.76 13.55
N ASN A 100 -4.53 -8.56 12.86
CA ASN A 100 -4.85 -8.38 11.44
C ASN A 100 -6.36 -8.56 11.22
N ILE A 101 -7.14 -7.53 11.55
CA ILE A 101 -8.59 -7.48 11.30
C ILE A 101 -8.82 -6.81 9.94
N GLU A 102 -9.38 -7.56 8.99
CA GLU A 102 -9.69 -7.07 7.65
C GLU A 102 -11.18 -6.75 7.52
N TYR A 103 -11.50 -5.55 7.00
CA TYR A 103 -12.85 -5.22 6.57
C TYR A 103 -13.04 -5.67 5.13
N THR A 104 -13.90 -6.67 4.93
CA THR A 104 -14.15 -7.30 3.65
C THR A 104 -15.35 -6.70 2.93
N GLU A 105 -15.62 -7.12 1.70
CA GLU A 105 -16.84 -6.76 0.98
C GLU A 105 -18.09 -7.27 1.72
N GLU A 106 -18.06 -8.50 2.25
CA GLU A 106 -19.14 -9.09 3.04
C GLU A 106 -19.39 -8.28 4.33
N ASP A 107 -18.32 -7.84 5.00
CA ASP A 107 -18.44 -6.97 6.18
C ASP A 107 -19.08 -5.62 5.81
N ARG A 108 -18.72 -5.03 4.66
CA ARG A 108 -19.35 -3.80 4.18
C ARG A 108 -20.84 -3.99 3.89
N GLU A 109 -21.23 -5.12 3.31
CA GLU A 109 -22.64 -5.43 3.05
C GLU A 109 -23.46 -5.57 4.34
N GLU A 110 -22.85 -6.11 5.39
CA GLU A 110 -23.52 -6.31 6.69
C GLU A 110 -23.51 -5.04 7.57
N TYR A 111 -22.37 -4.38 7.71
CA TYR A 111 -22.16 -3.28 8.66
C TYR A 111 -22.14 -1.89 8.00
N GLY A 112 -22.12 -1.81 6.67
CA GLY A 112 -22.20 -0.58 5.90
C GLY A 112 -20.83 0.01 5.53
N ASN A 113 -20.83 1.29 5.15
CA ASN A 113 -19.65 1.96 4.59
C ASN A 113 -18.71 2.58 5.65
N THR A 114 -19.09 2.58 6.93
CA THR A 114 -18.28 3.14 8.02
C THR A 114 -17.28 2.08 8.48
N ILE A 115 -15.98 2.35 8.32
CA ILE A 115 -14.92 1.41 8.71
C ILE A 115 -14.75 1.44 10.24
N PRO A 116 -14.91 0.31 10.95
CA PRO A 116 -14.71 0.22 12.40
C PRO A 116 -13.27 0.51 12.84
N ILE A 117 -13.08 1.02 14.05
CA ILE A 117 -11.77 1.45 14.57
C ILE A 117 -10.82 0.27 14.84
N GLU A 118 -11.36 -0.93 15.06
CA GLU A 118 -10.60 -2.15 15.26
C GLU A 118 -9.97 -2.68 13.97
N VAL A 119 -10.45 -2.24 12.80
CA VAL A 119 -9.96 -2.70 11.50
C VAL A 119 -8.54 -2.22 11.25
N THR A 120 -7.69 -3.13 10.79
CA THR A 120 -6.28 -2.88 10.47
C THR A 120 -5.98 -2.92 8.97
N SER A 121 -6.91 -3.41 8.13
CA SER A 121 -6.76 -3.47 6.68
C SER A 121 -8.11 -3.48 5.97
N LEU A 122 -8.17 -2.92 4.76
CA LEU A 122 -9.32 -3.09 3.85
C LEU A 122 -9.03 -4.21 2.86
N GLY A 123 -9.97 -5.14 2.71
CA GLY A 123 -9.85 -6.28 1.83
C GLY A 123 -9.89 -5.90 0.35
N ASN A 124 -9.58 -6.88 -0.50
CA ASN A 124 -9.72 -6.72 -1.95
C ASN A 124 -11.19 -6.47 -2.29
N TYR A 125 -11.45 -5.57 -3.23
CA TYR A 125 -12.80 -5.24 -3.69
C TYR A 125 -13.79 -4.79 -2.60
N CYS A 126 -13.31 -4.41 -1.40
CA CYS A 126 -14.17 -4.13 -0.25
C CYS A 126 -15.28 -3.11 -0.54
N PHE A 127 -14.99 -2.05 -1.30
CA PHE A 127 -15.93 -1.02 -1.75
C PHE A 127 -16.21 -1.09 -3.26
N TYR A 128 -16.13 -2.27 -3.88
CA TYR A 128 -16.40 -2.43 -5.31
C TYR A 128 -17.80 -1.90 -5.68
N GLY A 129 -17.85 -1.04 -6.71
CA GLY A 129 -19.08 -0.47 -7.25
C GLY A 129 -19.87 0.41 -6.28
N CYS A 130 -19.26 0.87 -5.18
CA CYS A 130 -19.96 1.67 -4.17
C CYS A 130 -20.26 3.08 -4.68
N ASN A 131 -21.46 3.25 -5.24
CA ASN A 131 -21.93 4.54 -5.77
C ASN A 131 -22.65 5.41 -4.73
N ASP A 132 -22.81 4.92 -3.51
CA ASP A 132 -23.45 5.69 -2.42
C ASP A 132 -22.44 6.55 -1.64
N ILE A 133 -21.14 6.29 -1.81
CA ILE A 133 -20.08 7.03 -1.11
C ILE A 133 -19.58 8.21 -1.94
N GLN A 134 -19.73 9.42 -1.40
CA GLN A 134 -19.10 10.63 -1.97
C GLN A 134 -17.72 10.91 -1.34
N SER A 135 -17.56 10.51 -0.08
CA SER A 135 -16.32 10.56 0.68
C SER A 135 -16.29 9.40 1.67
N ILE A 136 -15.09 8.91 1.98
CA ILE A 136 -14.87 7.89 2.99
C ILE A 136 -13.75 8.31 3.94
N GLU A 137 -13.96 8.09 5.23
CA GLU A 137 -12.94 8.26 6.26
C GLU A 137 -12.28 6.92 6.56
N ILE A 138 -10.97 6.83 6.34
CA ILE A 138 -10.17 5.64 6.66
C ILE A 138 -9.54 5.86 8.05
N PRO A 139 -9.84 4.99 9.04
CA PRO A 139 -9.24 5.08 10.36
C PRO A 139 -7.71 4.95 10.33
N THR A 140 -7.02 5.62 11.25
CA THR A 140 -5.55 5.60 11.34
C THR A 140 -4.95 4.27 11.77
N ASN A 141 -5.77 3.30 12.18
CA ASN A 141 -5.33 1.93 12.48
C ASN A 141 -5.19 1.07 11.21
N VAL A 142 -5.81 1.50 10.10
CA VAL A 142 -5.72 0.81 8.82
C VAL A 142 -4.32 1.03 8.24
N SER A 143 -3.64 -0.07 7.94
CA SER A 143 -2.26 -0.08 7.44
C SER A 143 -2.13 -0.48 5.96
N LYS A 144 -3.21 -1.02 5.38
CA LYS A 144 -3.27 -1.56 4.03
C LYS A 144 -4.64 -1.39 3.38
N ILE A 145 -4.65 -1.05 2.09
CA ILE A 145 -5.83 -1.06 1.22
C ILE A 145 -5.63 -2.14 0.14
N GLY A 146 -6.55 -3.10 0.05
CA GLY A 146 -6.49 -4.22 -0.88
C GLY A 146 -6.64 -3.84 -2.36
N ASP A 147 -6.42 -4.82 -3.22
CA ASP A 147 -6.54 -4.68 -4.68
C ASP A 147 -7.98 -4.35 -5.05
N GLY A 148 -8.14 -3.38 -5.95
CA GLY A 148 -9.44 -2.98 -6.48
C GLY A 148 -10.45 -2.48 -5.44
N CYS A 149 -9.98 -2.07 -4.25
CA CYS A 149 -10.84 -1.78 -3.11
C CYS A 149 -11.98 -0.79 -3.44
N PHE A 150 -11.72 0.27 -4.21
CA PHE A 150 -12.70 1.29 -4.60
C PHE A 150 -13.07 1.25 -6.09
N ILE A 151 -12.89 0.12 -6.78
CA ILE A 151 -13.21 0.04 -8.22
C ILE A 151 -14.64 0.48 -8.49
N GLY A 152 -14.83 1.37 -9.46
CA GLY A 152 -16.16 1.77 -9.90
C GLY A 152 -16.96 2.54 -8.86
N CYS A 153 -16.32 3.13 -7.84
CA CYS A 153 -16.97 4.09 -6.93
C CYS A 153 -17.24 5.41 -7.67
N THR A 154 -18.22 5.42 -8.57
CA THR A 154 -18.43 6.53 -9.51
C THR A 154 -18.91 7.82 -8.85
N SER A 155 -19.41 7.77 -7.61
CA SER A 155 -19.81 8.95 -6.84
C SER A 155 -18.71 9.50 -5.92
N LEU A 156 -17.61 8.77 -5.73
CA LEU A 156 -16.52 9.17 -4.82
C LEU A 156 -15.82 10.40 -5.39
N THR A 157 -15.98 11.57 -4.74
CA THR A 157 -15.37 12.82 -5.19
C THR A 157 -14.01 13.07 -4.57
N THR A 158 -13.83 12.64 -3.31
CA THR A 158 -12.60 12.87 -2.55
C THR A 158 -12.31 11.73 -1.59
N ILE A 159 -11.03 11.40 -1.40
CA ILE A 159 -10.58 10.45 -0.37
C ILE A 159 -9.26 10.91 0.23
N ASN A 160 -9.15 10.76 1.55
CA ASN A 160 -7.94 11.04 2.31
C ASN A 160 -7.30 9.72 2.72
N ILE A 161 -6.07 9.46 2.30
CA ILE A 161 -5.31 8.27 2.67
C ILE A 161 -4.39 8.61 3.86
N PRO A 162 -4.62 7.99 5.04
CA PRO A 162 -3.87 8.34 6.26
C PRO A 162 -2.41 7.87 6.21
N THR A 163 -1.59 8.44 7.10
CA THR A 163 -0.14 8.14 7.24
C THR A 163 0.18 6.70 7.61
N SER A 164 -0.79 5.99 8.18
CA SER A 164 -0.69 4.59 8.56
C SER A 164 -0.64 3.64 7.37
N ILE A 165 -1.17 4.04 6.20
CA ILE A 165 -1.25 3.19 5.02
C ILE A 165 0.13 3.02 4.39
N SER A 166 0.65 1.81 4.45
CA SER A 166 1.93 1.44 3.84
C SER A 166 1.79 0.84 2.44
N GLU A 167 0.59 0.37 2.09
CA GLU A 167 0.30 -0.35 0.85
C GLU A 167 -1.08 0.03 0.29
N ILE A 168 -1.13 0.38 -0.99
CA ILE A 168 -2.36 0.53 -1.79
C ILE A 168 -2.30 -0.49 -2.93
N GLY A 169 -3.30 -1.36 -3.00
CA GLY A 169 -3.39 -2.42 -4.00
C GLY A 169 -3.51 -1.92 -5.44
N ASP A 170 -3.35 -2.85 -6.37
CA ASP A 170 -3.49 -2.60 -7.81
C ASP A 170 -4.95 -2.26 -8.14
N SER A 171 -5.16 -1.37 -9.12
CA SER A 171 -6.48 -0.90 -9.60
C SER A 171 -7.39 -0.33 -8.51
N CYS A 172 -6.85 0.09 -7.37
CA CYS A 172 -7.62 0.48 -6.19
C CYS A 172 -8.72 1.50 -6.48
N PHE A 173 -8.49 2.50 -7.34
CA PHE A 173 -9.46 3.53 -7.74
C PHE A 173 -9.85 3.45 -9.22
N TYR A 174 -9.72 2.28 -9.86
CA TYR A 174 -10.09 2.15 -11.28
C TYR A 174 -11.57 2.50 -11.49
N LYS A 175 -11.87 3.33 -12.50
CA LYS A 175 -13.22 3.84 -12.79
C LYS A 175 -13.89 4.66 -11.67
N CYS A 176 -13.12 5.31 -10.79
CA CYS A 176 -13.64 6.35 -9.91
C CYS A 176 -13.87 7.66 -10.69
N THR A 177 -14.89 7.68 -11.56
CA THR A 177 -15.09 8.73 -12.56
C THR A 177 -15.32 10.12 -11.99
N SER A 178 -15.89 10.25 -10.78
CA SER A 178 -16.11 11.54 -10.10
C SER A 178 -14.96 11.97 -9.18
N LEU A 179 -13.91 11.17 -9.02
CA LEU A 179 -12.81 11.47 -8.09
C LEU A 179 -12.05 12.69 -8.60
N THR A 180 -12.26 13.85 -7.97
CA THR A 180 -11.64 15.12 -8.38
C THR A 180 -10.26 15.30 -7.78
N SER A 181 -10.09 14.84 -6.54
CA SER A 181 -8.87 14.98 -5.77
C SER A 181 -8.64 13.83 -4.81
N ILE A 182 -7.39 13.42 -4.66
CA ILE A 182 -6.96 12.47 -3.64
C ILE A 182 -5.74 13.03 -2.90
N GLU A 183 -5.79 12.98 -1.57
CA GLU A 183 -4.70 13.38 -0.68
C GLU A 183 -4.12 12.13 -0.03
N ILE A 184 -2.82 11.89 -0.21
CA ILE A 184 -2.13 10.74 0.36
C ILE A 184 -1.03 11.23 1.31
N LEU A 185 -1.15 10.94 2.60
CA LEU A 185 -0.26 11.51 3.62
C LEU A 185 0.77 10.49 4.11
N THR A 186 1.51 9.80 3.24
CA THR A 186 2.25 8.58 3.64
C THR A 186 3.57 8.35 2.91
N ASN A 187 4.36 7.41 3.44
CA ASN A 187 5.57 6.83 2.87
C ASN A 187 5.28 5.64 1.95
N ILE A 188 4.33 5.76 1.02
CA ILE A 188 4.12 4.71 0.00
C ILE A 188 5.25 4.77 -1.04
N ASN A 189 5.87 3.62 -1.30
CA ASN A 189 7.00 3.52 -2.24
C ASN A 189 6.56 3.32 -3.71
N LYS A 190 5.29 2.94 -3.96
CA LYS A 190 4.74 2.58 -5.28
C LYS A 190 3.23 2.85 -5.35
N ILE A 191 2.76 3.42 -6.47
CA ILE A 191 1.34 3.37 -6.87
C ILE A 191 1.14 2.14 -7.79
N GLY A 192 0.15 1.30 -7.46
CA GLY A 192 -0.15 0.04 -8.13
C GLY A 192 -0.54 0.16 -9.60
N TYR A 193 -0.54 -0.97 -10.31
CA TYR A 193 -1.01 -1.11 -11.70
C TYR A 193 -2.42 -0.54 -11.83
N GLY A 194 -2.69 0.33 -12.81
CA GLY A 194 -4.04 0.85 -13.09
C GLY A 194 -4.73 1.58 -11.93
N CYS A 195 -4.00 2.00 -10.90
CA CYS A 195 -4.59 2.49 -9.64
C CYS A 195 -5.58 3.64 -9.84
N PHE A 196 -5.33 4.54 -10.81
CA PHE A 196 -6.24 5.64 -11.18
C PHE A 196 -6.66 5.57 -12.65
N GLU A 197 -6.68 4.38 -13.25
CA GLU A 197 -7.16 4.21 -14.63
C GLU A 197 -8.66 4.56 -14.71
N GLU A 198 -9.05 5.29 -15.76
CA GLU A 198 -10.42 5.80 -15.97
C GLU A 198 -10.95 6.71 -14.83
N CYS A 199 -10.07 7.34 -14.04
CA CYS A 199 -10.42 8.45 -13.15
C CYS A 199 -10.60 9.75 -13.95
N GLU A 200 -11.72 9.86 -14.66
CA GLU A 200 -11.98 10.94 -15.63
C GLU A 200 -11.96 12.35 -15.03
N SER A 201 -12.45 12.52 -13.79
CA SER A 201 -12.50 13.83 -13.12
C SER A 201 -11.23 14.21 -12.34
N LEU A 202 -10.19 13.36 -12.33
CA LEU A 202 -9.03 13.57 -11.48
C LEU A 202 -8.20 14.77 -11.97
N THR A 203 -8.22 15.84 -11.17
CA THR A 203 -7.49 17.09 -11.48
C THR A 203 -6.30 17.31 -10.56
N SER A 204 -6.35 16.77 -9.33
CA SER A 204 -5.27 16.89 -8.36
C SER A 204 -5.03 15.57 -7.62
N LEU A 205 -3.75 15.22 -7.48
CA LEU A 205 -3.25 14.22 -6.55
C LEU A 205 -2.21 14.97 -5.75
N THR A 206 -2.37 15.01 -4.43
CA THR A 206 -1.36 15.55 -3.53
C THR A 206 -0.88 14.40 -2.67
N ILE A 207 0.44 14.20 -2.65
CA ILE A 207 1.03 13.27 -1.70
C ILE A 207 2.13 14.03 -0.97
N GLU A 208 2.08 14.05 0.36
CA GLU A 208 3.06 14.75 1.18
C GLU A 208 3.94 13.75 1.92
N ASP A 209 5.26 13.94 1.80
CA ASP A 209 6.26 13.16 2.54
C ASP A 209 6.27 13.71 3.98
N VAL A 210 5.59 13.03 4.90
CA VAL A 210 5.47 13.45 6.30
C VAL A 210 6.74 13.08 7.09
N LYS A 211 7.93 13.43 6.58
CA LYS A 211 9.21 13.30 7.30
C LYS A 211 9.33 14.23 8.50
N TYR A 212 8.39 15.15 8.69
CA TYR A 212 8.39 16.13 9.76
C TYR A 212 7.07 16.15 10.52
N ILE A 213 6.72 15.05 11.20
CA ILE A 213 5.97 15.18 12.45
C ILE A 213 7.03 15.23 13.55
N SER A 214 7.32 16.42 14.07
CA SER A 214 8.17 16.55 15.26
C SER A 214 7.59 15.68 16.38
N GLU A 215 8.40 14.81 16.97
CA GLU A 215 8.03 13.91 18.08
C GLU A 215 7.47 14.67 19.31
N GLU A 216 7.60 16.00 19.37
CA GLU A 216 7.20 16.82 20.52
C GLU A 216 5.69 17.05 20.71
N ARG A 217 4.78 16.50 19.87
CA ARG A 217 3.32 16.71 20.04
C ARG A 217 2.42 15.48 19.89
N ILE A 218 2.88 14.29 20.30
CA ILE A 218 2.04 13.08 20.37
C ILE A 218 1.13 13.05 21.62
N PHE A 219 1.04 14.14 22.41
CA PHE A 219 0.21 14.19 23.63
C PHE A 219 -1.24 14.69 23.44
N MET A 220 -1.68 14.94 22.20
CA MET A 220 -3.08 15.23 21.90
C MET A 220 -3.43 14.44 20.64
N ASN A 221 -4.49 13.64 20.71
CA ASN A 221 -4.97 12.67 19.71
C ASN A 221 -5.37 13.25 18.32
N GLU A 222 -4.73 14.31 17.83
CA GLU A 222 -4.96 14.84 16.49
C GLU A 222 -3.63 15.27 15.83
N PRO A 223 -3.30 14.73 14.64
CA PRO A 223 -2.17 15.23 13.85
C PRO A 223 -2.47 16.65 13.34
N VAL A 224 -1.72 17.65 13.80
CA VAL A 224 -1.81 19.03 13.32
C VAL A 224 -1.07 19.17 11.99
N LEU A 225 -1.80 19.19 10.87
CA LEU A 225 -1.29 19.50 9.54
C LEU A 225 -0.82 20.98 9.47
N ILE A 226 0.48 21.19 9.24
CA ILE A 226 1.02 22.54 9.09
C ILE A 226 0.71 23.06 7.68
N LYS A 227 -0.34 23.89 7.60
CA LYS A 227 -0.61 24.88 6.55
C LYS A 227 -0.81 24.29 5.14
N LYS A 228 -2.07 23.94 4.86
CA LYS A 228 -2.61 23.68 3.52
C LYS A 228 -2.23 24.82 2.56
N LYS A 229 -1.29 24.56 1.65
CA LYS A 229 -1.03 25.47 0.53
C LYS A 229 -2.17 25.28 -0.46
N ASP A 230 -2.71 26.36 -1.03
CA ASP A 230 -3.62 26.23 -2.17
C ASP A 230 -2.86 25.57 -3.33
N ILE A 231 -3.18 24.32 -3.64
CA ILE A 231 -2.52 23.58 -4.73
C ILE A 231 -3.54 23.14 -5.77
N ASN A 232 -3.83 24.04 -6.71
CA ASN A 232 -4.51 23.69 -7.97
C ASN A 232 -3.59 22.93 -8.93
N LYS A 233 -2.65 22.11 -8.41
CA LYS A 233 -1.62 21.42 -9.20
C LYS A 233 -1.44 20.01 -8.69
N PHE A 234 -1.42 19.05 -9.62
CA PHE A 234 -1.09 17.66 -9.36
C PHE A 234 0.39 17.50 -8.94
N ILE A 235 0.64 17.02 -7.73
CA ILE A 235 1.98 16.84 -7.12
C ILE A 235 2.15 15.38 -6.65
N ILE A 236 3.09 14.67 -7.27
CA ILE A 236 3.59 13.37 -6.80
C ILE A 236 4.72 13.64 -5.77
N PRO A 237 4.85 12.85 -4.69
CA PRO A 237 5.80 13.05 -3.60
C PRO A 237 7.19 12.49 -3.96
N SER A 238 8.20 12.87 -3.20
CA SER A 238 9.55 12.32 -3.32
C SER A 238 9.70 10.87 -2.83
N SER A 239 8.73 10.32 -2.10
CA SER A 239 8.77 8.94 -1.59
C SER A 239 8.46 7.90 -2.67
N ILE A 240 7.65 8.26 -3.67
CA ILE A 240 7.30 7.36 -4.76
C ILE A 240 8.46 7.29 -5.74
N THR A 241 8.85 6.06 -6.08
CA THR A 241 9.95 5.79 -7.02
C THR A 241 9.47 5.30 -8.39
N LYS A 242 8.20 4.90 -8.51
CA LYS A 242 7.63 4.30 -9.73
C LYS A 242 6.17 4.70 -9.95
N LEU A 243 5.83 5.06 -11.19
CA LEU A 243 4.45 5.09 -11.69
C LEU A 243 4.19 3.80 -12.47
N GLY A 244 3.19 3.02 -12.05
CA GLY A 244 2.87 1.72 -12.63
C GLY A 244 2.32 1.78 -14.06
N ASP A 245 2.19 0.62 -14.69
CA ASP A 245 1.49 0.49 -15.98
C ASP A 245 0.04 0.98 -15.81
N TYR A 246 -0.49 1.68 -16.83
CA TYR A 246 -1.86 2.20 -16.89
C TYR A 246 -2.25 3.20 -15.77
N CYS A 247 -1.31 3.65 -14.94
CA CYS A 247 -1.60 4.38 -13.70
C CYS A 247 -2.57 5.57 -13.85
N PHE A 248 -2.49 6.33 -14.95
CA PHE A 248 -3.36 7.47 -15.27
C PHE A 248 -4.01 7.32 -16.64
N LYS A 249 -4.15 6.10 -17.16
CA LYS A 249 -4.78 5.91 -18.47
C LYS A 249 -6.22 6.43 -18.42
N GLY A 250 -6.62 7.23 -19.41
CA GLY A 250 -7.97 7.78 -19.52
C GLY A 250 -8.30 8.87 -18.51
N SER A 251 -7.32 9.47 -17.82
CA SER A 251 -7.54 10.65 -16.98
C SER A 251 -7.81 11.90 -17.84
N THR A 252 -9.03 12.00 -18.37
CA THR A 252 -9.46 13.02 -19.35
C THR A 252 -9.62 14.43 -18.80
N SER A 253 -9.48 14.66 -17.49
CA SER A 253 -9.42 16.01 -16.89
C SER A 253 -8.02 16.45 -16.47
N LEU A 254 -7.01 15.58 -16.56
CA LEU A 254 -5.64 15.89 -16.15
C LEU A 254 -5.00 16.87 -17.15
N LYS A 255 -4.85 18.15 -16.77
CA LYS A 255 -4.28 19.20 -17.63
C LYS A 255 -2.76 19.31 -17.58
N SER A 256 -2.18 19.05 -16.41
CA SER A 256 -0.74 19.12 -16.16
C SER A 256 -0.37 18.22 -14.99
N ILE A 257 0.81 17.62 -15.04
CA ILE A 257 1.36 16.78 -13.97
C ILE A 257 2.82 17.14 -13.73
N ASN A 258 3.20 17.29 -12.45
CA ASN A 258 4.59 17.42 -12.05
C ASN A 258 5.13 16.06 -11.59
N ILE A 259 5.98 15.44 -12.41
CA ILE A 259 6.66 14.19 -12.04
C ILE A 259 7.94 14.54 -11.27
N PRO A 260 8.06 14.20 -9.97
CA PRO A 260 9.20 14.52 -9.15
C PRO A 260 10.42 13.69 -9.54
N THR A 261 11.60 14.19 -9.19
CA THR A 261 12.89 13.54 -9.48
C THR A 261 13.08 12.21 -8.76
N SER A 262 12.27 11.89 -7.75
CA SER A 262 12.27 10.56 -7.12
C SER A 262 11.78 9.45 -8.04
N ILE A 263 10.98 9.77 -9.04
CA ILE A 263 10.45 8.79 -10.00
C ILE A 263 11.59 8.34 -10.91
N THR A 264 11.83 7.02 -10.90
CA THR A 264 12.82 6.32 -11.71
C THR A 264 12.20 5.50 -12.83
N TYR A 265 10.87 5.31 -12.79
CA TYR A 265 10.13 4.46 -13.72
C TYR A 265 8.73 5.00 -14.03
N ILE A 266 8.39 5.01 -15.32
CA ILE A 266 7.03 5.25 -15.83
C ILE A 266 6.61 4.02 -16.63
N GLY A 267 5.50 3.41 -16.23
CA GLY A 267 4.98 2.19 -16.82
C GLY A 267 4.43 2.34 -18.24
N ASN A 268 4.10 1.20 -18.84
CA ASN A 268 3.41 1.14 -20.13
C ASN A 268 2.02 1.78 -20.02
N ARG A 269 1.64 2.57 -21.03
CA ARG A 269 0.35 3.26 -21.12
C ARG A 269 0.00 4.12 -19.90
N CYS A 270 0.99 4.53 -19.12
CA CYS A 270 0.79 5.26 -17.87
C CYS A 270 -0.05 6.54 -18.04
N PHE A 271 0.08 7.26 -19.16
CA PHE A 271 -0.71 8.45 -19.48
C PHE A 271 -1.50 8.29 -20.79
N SER A 272 -1.76 7.05 -21.22
CA SER A 272 -2.52 6.79 -22.45
C SER A 272 -3.91 7.44 -22.35
N GLU A 273 -4.37 8.08 -23.42
CA GLU A 273 -5.71 8.70 -23.50
C GLU A 273 -5.96 9.83 -22.49
N CYS A 274 -4.90 10.44 -21.93
CA CYS A 274 -4.98 11.70 -21.17
C CYS A 274 -5.25 12.89 -22.10
N SER A 275 -6.46 12.96 -22.67
CA SER A 275 -6.80 13.83 -23.79
C SER A 275 -6.69 15.34 -23.50
N THR A 276 -6.71 15.77 -22.23
CA THR A 276 -6.53 17.18 -21.83
C THR A 276 -5.12 17.55 -21.38
N LEU A 277 -4.20 16.59 -21.29
CA LEU A 277 -2.86 16.85 -20.79
C LEU A 277 -2.09 17.74 -21.77
N THR A 278 -1.88 19.00 -21.40
CA THR A 278 -1.27 20.01 -22.30
C THR A 278 0.25 20.04 -22.27
N SER A 279 0.85 19.66 -21.13
CA SER A 279 2.29 19.63 -20.92
C SER A 279 2.67 18.61 -19.86
N ILE A 280 3.87 18.03 -20.02
CA ILE A 280 4.47 17.14 -19.04
C ILE A 280 5.99 17.28 -19.05
N ASN A 281 6.59 17.31 -17.86
CA ASN A 281 8.03 17.34 -17.68
C ASN A 281 8.51 15.94 -17.23
N ILE A 282 9.30 15.27 -18.07
CA ILE A 282 9.94 14.00 -17.70
C ILE A 282 11.20 14.33 -16.88
N PRO A 283 11.35 13.82 -15.65
CA PRO A 283 12.55 14.05 -14.84
C PRO A 283 13.77 13.31 -15.42
N THR A 284 14.96 13.85 -15.15
CA THR A 284 16.25 13.33 -15.64
C THR A 284 16.65 11.98 -15.05
N ASN A 285 15.97 11.50 -14.00
CA ASN A 285 16.26 10.22 -13.38
C ASN A 285 15.58 9.02 -14.08
N ILE A 286 14.83 9.29 -15.16
CA ILE A 286 14.19 8.26 -15.97
C ILE A 286 15.06 7.95 -17.19
N ASN A 287 15.17 6.67 -17.52
CA ASN A 287 15.92 6.16 -18.67
C ASN A 287 15.05 5.54 -19.77
N LYS A 288 13.76 5.28 -19.48
CA LYS A 288 12.84 4.58 -20.39
C LYS A 288 11.46 5.22 -20.40
N ILE A 289 10.89 5.34 -21.59
CA ILE A 289 9.46 5.64 -21.79
C ILE A 289 8.76 4.33 -22.19
N GLY A 290 7.70 3.95 -21.45
CA GLY A 290 6.97 2.70 -21.65
C GLY A 290 6.21 2.61 -22.98
N TYR A 291 5.79 1.40 -23.34
CA TYR A 291 4.92 1.14 -24.49
C TYR A 291 3.65 1.99 -24.38
N GLY A 292 3.28 2.74 -25.42
CA GLY A 292 2.06 3.55 -25.44
C GLY A 292 1.95 4.61 -24.34
N CYS A 293 3.06 5.02 -23.69
CA CYS A 293 3.02 5.86 -22.50
C CYS A 293 2.18 7.14 -22.64
N PHE A 294 2.26 7.82 -23.78
CA PHE A 294 1.49 9.03 -24.14
C PHE A 294 0.62 8.81 -25.39
N TYR A 295 0.17 7.57 -25.58
CA TYR A 295 -0.72 7.20 -26.68
C TYR A 295 -2.01 8.03 -26.60
N ASP A 296 -2.46 8.62 -27.70
CA ASP A 296 -3.67 9.45 -27.80
C ASP A 296 -3.78 10.59 -26.75
N CYS A 297 -2.64 11.15 -26.32
CA CYS A 297 -2.60 12.42 -25.56
C CYS A 297 -2.83 13.63 -26.49
N THR A 298 -4.04 13.78 -27.01
CA THR A 298 -4.34 14.69 -28.14
C THR A 298 -4.09 16.17 -27.85
N SER A 299 -4.19 16.63 -26.60
CA SER A 299 -3.91 18.04 -26.23
C SER A 299 -2.46 18.32 -25.88
N LEU A 300 -1.56 17.32 -25.89
CA LEU A 300 -0.17 17.49 -25.47
C LEU A 300 0.57 18.35 -26.49
N THR A 301 0.82 19.62 -26.17
CA THR A 301 1.39 20.60 -27.11
C THR A 301 2.90 20.51 -27.20
N SER A 302 3.56 20.09 -26.12
CA SER A 302 5.00 19.87 -26.08
C SER A 302 5.37 18.91 -24.96
N ILE A 303 6.46 18.18 -25.17
CA ILE A 303 7.10 17.35 -24.16
C ILE A 303 8.61 17.50 -24.28
N ASN A 304 9.27 17.80 -23.17
CA ASN A 304 10.71 17.81 -23.12
C ASN A 304 11.22 16.38 -22.90
N ILE A 305 12.02 15.85 -23.83
CA ILE A 305 12.64 14.52 -23.72
C ILE A 305 14.08 14.70 -23.21
N PRO A 306 14.38 14.33 -21.95
CA PRO A 306 15.73 14.42 -21.41
C PRO A 306 16.70 13.53 -22.19
N SER A 307 17.97 13.93 -22.24
CA SER A 307 19.05 13.12 -22.85
C SER A 307 19.30 11.79 -22.12
N THR A 308 18.78 11.64 -20.90
CA THR A 308 18.86 10.41 -20.10
C THR A 308 17.96 9.30 -20.62
N ILE A 309 16.97 9.61 -21.47
CA ILE A 309 16.10 8.62 -22.08
C ILE A 309 16.86 7.89 -23.18
N THR A 310 17.10 6.60 -22.96
CA THR A 310 17.82 5.71 -23.90
C THR A 310 16.93 4.62 -24.48
N SER A 311 15.74 4.40 -23.93
CA SER A 311 14.80 3.36 -24.36
C SER A 311 13.39 3.91 -24.55
N PHE A 312 12.77 3.57 -25.68
CA PHE A 312 11.41 3.96 -26.03
C PHE A 312 10.58 2.73 -26.35
N GLY A 313 9.41 2.61 -25.71
CA GLY A 313 8.42 1.59 -26.06
C GLY A 313 7.68 1.94 -27.35
N ASN A 314 7.18 0.92 -28.05
CA ASN A 314 6.38 1.14 -29.26
C ASN A 314 5.18 2.04 -28.93
N LYS A 315 4.76 2.86 -29.90
CA LYS A 315 3.57 3.74 -29.84
C LYS A 315 3.58 4.76 -28.70
N CYS A 316 4.71 5.00 -28.04
CA CYS A 316 4.74 5.84 -26.84
C CYS A 316 4.31 7.30 -27.08
N PHE A 317 4.28 7.76 -28.32
CA PHE A 317 3.84 9.11 -28.72
C PHE A 317 2.80 9.08 -29.86
N TYR A 318 2.25 7.92 -30.20
CA TYR A 318 1.26 7.81 -31.27
C TYR A 318 -0.02 8.55 -30.87
N GLY A 319 -0.52 9.44 -31.72
CA GLY A 319 -1.73 10.22 -31.49
C GLY A 319 -1.58 11.36 -30.48
N CYS A 320 -0.36 11.66 -30.00
CA CYS A 320 -0.16 12.80 -29.11
C CYS A 320 -0.16 14.14 -29.89
N GLY A 321 -0.61 15.23 -29.24
CA GLY A 321 -0.75 16.54 -29.90
C GLY A 321 0.55 17.12 -30.47
N CYS A 322 1.70 16.70 -29.95
CA CYS A 322 3.03 17.13 -30.37
C CYS A 322 3.78 16.09 -31.22
N GLU A 323 3.07 15.10 -31.76
CA GLU A 323 3.66 14.00 -32.53
C GLU A 323 4.54 14.50 -33.69
N GLU A 324 4.06 15.49 -34.45
CA GLU A 324 4.78 16.04 -35.61
C GLU A 324 6.09 16.76 -35.23
N GLU A 325 6.11 17.44 -34.08
CA GLU A 325 7.35 18.03 -33.56
C GLU A 325 8.33 16.96 -33.08
N LEU A 326 7.83 15.92 -32.41
CA LEU A 326 8.65 14.81 -31.93
C LEU A 326 9.26 13.99 -33.08
N LYS A 327 8.55 13.85 -34.21
CA LYS A 327 9.07 13.20 -35.43
C LYS A 327 10.33 13.89 -36.00
N LYS A 328 10.54 15.18 -35.70
CA LYS A 328 11.76 15.91 -36.12
C LYS A 328 12.99 15.50 -35.30
N ASN A 329 12.80 14.92 -34.11
CA ASN A 329 13.88 14.47 -33.25
C ASN A 329 14.43 13.11 -33.72
N LYS A 330 15.65 13.12 -34.26
CA LYS A 330 16.32 11.92 -34.79
C LYS A 330 16.67 10.88 -33.73
N THR A 331 16.67 11.23 -32.45
CA THR A 331 16.96 10.27 -31.36
C THR A 331 15.75 9.41 -31.00
N ILE A 332 14.54 9.78 -31.44
CA ILE A 332 13.31 9.04 -31.15
C ILE A 332 13.07 7.98 -32.25
N PRO A 333 12.97 6.69 -31.89
CA PRO A 333 12.71 5.62 -32.84
C PRO A 333 11.36 5.77 -33.56
N LYS A 334 11.28 5.37 -34.84
CA LYS A 334 10.05 5.50 -35.65
C LYS A 334 8.86 4.74 -35.06
N ASN A 335 9.07 3.55 -34.50
CA ASN A 335 8.05 2.73 -33.83
C ASN A 335 7.34 3.43 -32.66
N CYS A 336 7.82 4.59 -32.19
CA CYS A 336 7.11 5.42 -31.22
C CYS A 336 5.84 6.07 -31.78
N PHE A 337 5.71 6.14 -33.11
CA PHE A 337 4.70 6.96 -33.82
C PHE A 337 3.84 6.18 -34.83
N TYR A 338 3.89 4.84 -34.88
CA TYR A 338 3.13 4.07 -35.87
C TYR A 338 2.51 2.81 -35.26
N ILE A 339 1.45 2.32 -35.89
CA ILE A 339 0.69 1.11 -35.51
C ILE A 339 1.54 -0.15 -35.63
#